data_AF-A0A651DGB4-F1
#
_entry.id   AF-A0A651DGB4-F1
#
_cell.length_a   1.000
_cell.length_b   1.000
_cell.length_c   1.000
_cell.angle_alpha   90.00
_cell.angle_beta   90.00
_cell.angle_gamma   90.00
#
_symmetry.space_group_name_H-M   'P 1'
#
loop_
_entity.id
_entity.type
_entity.pdbx_description
1 polymer ?
#
loop_
_entity_poly.entity_id
_entity_poly.type
_entity_poly.pdbx_seq_one_letter_code
_entity_poly.pdbx_strand_id
1 'polypeptide(L)'
;MRRGAFDRPTEWRVLVFTLNRERVAMNLVHTPTFRLNSALFVAFLILSGVLWVYMPERYPVHFDLSGTPTRWAERNPGMWVLIVALFVISFGKVHLFQRFLINDPDSTLLNVPYKDHFHQLPRERKVRVLRRMNRFLGLVNTGALLIYLAVLLMIFFGAHNPESASSLVARYALYMVLALILVVPLFEIVAMRRMVRTKLREEGLMSATE
;
A
#
# COMPACT_ATOMS: atom_id res chain seq x y z
N MET A 1 -18.87 64.48 0.06
CA MET A 1 -18.53 63.41 1.04
C MET A 1 -18.60 62.05 0.35
N ARG A 2 -17.47 61.52 -0.12
CA ARG A 2 -17.38 60.15 -0.69
C ARG A 2 -17.08 59.19 0.46
N ARG A 3 -18.02 58.28 0.76
CA ARG A 3 -17.79 57.17 1.69
C ARG A 3 -16.91 56.14 0.98
N GLY A 4 -15.65 56.03 1.42
CA GLY A 4 -14.75 54.96 1.02
C GLY A 4 -15.26 53.64 1.59
N ALA A 5 -15.77 52.78 0.71
CA ALA A 5 -16.06 51.39 1.05
C ALA A 5 -14.72 50.69 1.32
N PHE A 6 -14.49 50.35 2.59
CA PHE A 6 -13.36 49.56 3.03
C PHE A 6 -13.55 48.12 2.50
N ASP A 7 -12.91 47.84 1.37
CA ASP A 7 -12.81 46.51 0.76
C ASP A 7 -11.90 45.65 1.66
N ARG A 8 -12.47 45.05 2.70
CA ARG A 8 -11.71 44.18 3.60
C ARG A 8 -11.49 42.82 2.94
N PRO A 9 -10.25 42.28 3.04
CA PRO A 9 -9.65 41.51 1.98
C PRO A 9 -10.00 40.03 2.06
N THR A 10 -10.04 39.40 0.89
CA THR A 10 -9.66 38.03 0.49
C THR A 10 -9.13 37.00 1.51
N GLU A 11 -8.63 37.36 2.68
CA GLU A 11 -7.96 36.45 3.64
C GLU A 11 -8.89 35.35 4.19
N TRP A 12 -10.15 35.66 4.49
CA TRP A 12 -11.10 34.66 5.00
C TRP A 12 -11.43 33.59 3.95
N ARG A 13 -11.45 33.95 2.65
CA ARG A 13 -11.69 33.00 1.56
C ARG A 13 -10.51 32.05 1.38
N VAL A 14 -9.28 32.57 1.50
CA VAL A 14 -8.06 31.75 1.45
C VAL A 14 -8.04 30.77 2.62
N LEU A 15 -8.38 31.21 3.82
CA LEU A 15 -8.35 30.38 5.04
C LEU A 15 -9.43 29.29 5.04
N VAL A 16 -10.65 29.60 4.56
CA VAL A 16 -11.71 28.59 4.38
C VAL A 16 -11.33 27.59 3.28
N PHE A 17 -10.70 28.04 2.20
CA PHE A 17 -10.26 27.18 1.11
C PHE A 17 -9.14 26.21 1.55
N THR A 18 -8.15 26.68 2.32
CA THR A 18 -7.08 25.83 2.85
C THR A 18 -7.61 24.81 3.86
N LEU A 19 -8.44 25.23 4.82
CA LEU A 19 -9.05 24.32 5.79
C LEU A 19 -9.93 23.26 5.12
N ASN A 20 -10.68 23.62 4.07
CA ASN A 20 -11.50 22.67 3.34
C ASN A 20 -10.64 21.70 2.52
N ARG A 21 -9.52 22.16 1.94
CA ARG A 21 -8.56 21.31 1.23
C ARG A 21 -7.92 20.27 2.14
N GLU A 22 -7.49 20.67 3.34
CA GLU A 22 -6.93 19.73 4.33
C GLU A 22 -7.96 18.71 4.81
N ARG A 23 -9.20 19.14 5.04
CA ARG A 23 -10.29 18.25 5.47
C ARG A 23 -10.66 17.24 4.38
N VAL A 24 -10.62 17.63 3.11
CA VAL A 24 -10.83 16.72 1.97
C VAL A 24 -9.65 15.75 1.82
N ALA A 25 -8.40 16.22 1.94
CA ALA A 25 -7.21 15.37 1.86
C ALA A 25 -7.18 14.30 2.97
N MET A 26 -7.53 14.67 4.21
CA MET A 26 -7.63 13.72 5.32
C MET A 26 -8.72 12.65 5.13
N ASN A 27 -9.74 12.92 4.30
CA ASN A 27 -10.84 11.99 4.00
C ASN A 27 -10.56 11.01 2.84
N LEU A 28 -9.39 11.10 2.19
CA LEU A 28 -8.98 10.23 1.09
C LEU A 28 -8.14 9.05 1.56
N VAL A 29 -7.37 9.21 2.64
CA VAL A 29 -6.58 8.12 3.21
C VAL A 29 -7.51 7.12 3.88
N HIS A 30 -7.37 5.85 3.51
CA HIS A 30 -8.11 4.77 4.15
C HIS A 30 -7.47 4.42 5.51
N THR A 31 -7.88 5.14 6.55
CA THR A 31 -7.33 5.07 7.92
C THR A 31 -7.16 3.64 8.46
N PRO A 32 -8.10 2.70 8.27
CA PRO A 32 -7.94 1.34 8.80
C PRO A 32 -6.72 0.61 8.22
N THR A 33 -6.54 0.63 6.89
CA THR A 33 -5.40 -0.05 6.25
C THR A 33 -4.10 0.66 6.56
N PHE A 34 -4.12 2.00 6.64
CA PHE A 34 -2.96 2.78 7.03
C PHE A 34 -2.45 2.39 8.42
N ARG A 35 -3.34 2.38 9.43
CA ARG A 35 -3.01 2.01 10.82
C ARG A 35 -2.56 0.57 10.95
N LEU A 36 -3.27 -0.36 10.30
CA LEU A 36 -2.88 -1.78 10.27
C LEU A 36 -1.47 -1.94 9.72
N ASN A 37 -1.18 -1.29 8.59
CA ASN A 37 0.13 -1.36 7.95
C ASN A 37 1.24 -0.77 8.82
N SER A 38 0.99 0.35 9.52
CA SER A 38 1.96 0.90 10.47
C SER A 38 2.21 -0.05 11.65
N ALA A 39 1.16 -0.67 12.20
CA ALA A 39 1.31 -1.64 13.29
C ALA A 39 2.07 -2.90 12.85
N LEU A 40 1.72 -3.46 11.69
CA LEU A 40 2.43 -4.60 11.10
C LEU A 40 3.89 -4.28 10.79
N PHE A 41 4.19 -3.06 10.34
CA PHE A 41 5.55 -2.62 10.11
C PHE A 41 6.39 -2.57 11.40
N VAL A 42 5.83 -2.01 12.48
CA VAL A 42 6.50 -2.02 13.79
C VAL A 42 6.69 -3.45 14.28
N ALA A 43 5.67 -4.30 14.16
CA ALA A 43 5.77 -5.72 14.52
C ALA A 43 6.85 -6.44 13.71
N PHE A 44 6.98 -6.15 12.41
CA PHE A 44 8.06 -6.67 11.58
C PHE A 44 9.44 -6.26 12.10
N LEU A 45 9.64 -4.99 12.46
CA LEU A 45 10.95 -4.51 12.93
C LEU A 45 11.35 -5.20 14.24
N ILE A 46 10.40 -5.31 15.17
CA ILE A 46 10.61 -6.02 16.43
C ILE A 46 10.91 -7.49 16.16
N LEU A 47 10.09 -8.16 15.35
CA LEU A 47 10.27 -9.57 15.02
C LEU A 47 11.63 -9.80 14.35
N SER A 48 12.01 -8.98 13.38
CA SER A 48 13.31 -9.06 12.72
C SER A 48 14.47 -8.99 13.72
N GLY A 49 14.42 -8.06 14.68
CA GLY A 49 15.42 -7.95 15.74
C GLY A 49 15.48 -9.20 16.62
N VAL A 50 14.32 -9.71 17.04
CA VAL A 50 14.21 -10.93 17.85
C VAL A 50 14.77 -12.14 17.09
N LEU A 51 14.33 -12.38 15.85
CA LEU A 51 14.78 -13.51 15.05
C LEU A 51 16.29 -13.46 14.79
N TRP A 52 16.85 -12.26 14.60
CA TRP A 52 18.30 -12.11 14.44
C TRP A 52 19.08 -12.54 15.69
N VAL A 53 18.60 -12.20 16.90
CA VAL A 53 19.26 -12.58 18.16
C VAL A 53 19.37 -14.09 18.28
N TYR A 54 18.29 -14.80 17.97
CA TYR A 54 18.19 -16.27 18.04
C TYR A 54 18.62 -17.00 16.77
N MET A 55 19.19 -16.30 15.78
CA MET A 55 19.62 -16.94 14.54
C MET A 55 20.87 -17.82 14.79
N PRO A 56 20.89 -19.07 14.30
CA PRO A 56 22.07 -19.93 14.39
C PRO A 56 23.24 -19.40 13.56
N GLU A 57 24.41 -20.01 13.74
CA GLU A 57 25.65 -19.63 13.03
C GLU A 57 25.55 -19.75 11.51
N ARG A 58 24.62 -20.55 11.00
CA ARG A 58 24.35 -20.68 9.56
C ARG A 58 22.86 -20.58 9.28
N TYR A 59 22.50 -19.88 8.22
CA TYR A 59 21.10 -19.71 7.83
C TYR A 59 20.93 -19.80 6.31
N PRO A 60 19.73 -20.17 5.83
CA PRO A 60 19.47 -20.32 4.41
C PRO A 60 19.35 -18.96 3.74
N VAL A 61 20.03 -18.81 2.60
CA VAL A 61 20.01 -17.59 1.77
C VAL A 61 19.35 -17.81 0.42
N HIS A 62 19.04 -19.06 0.08
CA HIS A 62 18.33 -19.42 -1.12
C HIS A 62 17.44 -20.64 -0.87
N PHE A 63 16.27 -20.61 -1.49
CA PHE A 63 15.27 -21.67 -1.43
C PHE A 63 14.84 -22.04 -2.84
N ASP A 64 14.51 -23.30 -3.06
CA ASP A 64 13.86 -23.71 -4.30
C ASP A 64 12.36 -23.35 -4.30
N LEU A 65 11.66 -23.70 -5.38
CA LEU A 65 10.21 -23.47 -5.49
C LEU A 65 9.39 -24.25 -4.47
N SER A 66 9.94 -25.32 -3.91
CA SER A 66 9.34 -26.10 -2.82
C SER A 66 9.66 -25.51 -1.44
N GLY A 67 10.33 -24.35 -1.37
CA GLY A 67 10.73 -23.72 -0.11
C GLY A 67 11.78 -24.51 0.66
N THR A 68 12.50 -25.42 0.00
CA THR A 68 13.60 -26.18 0.60
C THR A 68 14.89 -25.37 0.50
N PRO A 69 15.66 -25.21 1.58
CA PRO A 69 16.97 -24.54 1.53
C PRO A 69 17.94 -25.22 0.56
N THR A 70 18.47 -24.47 -0.41
CA THR A 70 19.51 -25.00 -1.33
C THR A 70 20.86 -24.31 -1.19
N ARG A 71 20.91 -23.14 -0.54
CA ARG A 71 22.17 -22.45 -0.22
C ARG A 71 22.13 -21.88 1.19
N TRP A 72 23.25 -22.03 1.87
CA TRP A 72 23.45 -21.60 3.26
C TRP A 72 24.61 -20.61 3.33
N ALA A 73 24.51 -19.63 4.22
CA ALA A 73 25.57 -18.70 4.54
C ALA A 73 25.87 -18.71 6.04
N GLU A 74 27.05 -18.25 6.41
CA GLU A 74 27.40 -17.96 7.81
C GLU A 74 26.64 -16.73 8.32
N ARG A 75 26.44 -16.66 9.64
CA ARG A 75 25.73 -15.59 10.32
C ARG A 75 26.52 -14.28 10.19
N ASN A 76 26.14 -13.51 9.18
CA ASN A 76 26.65 -12.18 8.93
C ASN A 76 25.49 -11.16 8.95
N PRO A 77 25.59 -10.07 9.72
CA PRO A 77 24.54 -9.05 9.79
C PRO A 77 24.27 -8.36 8.44
N GLY A 78 25.24 -8.30 7.53
CA GLY A 78 25.14 -7.55 6.27
C GLY A 78 23.94 -7.97 5.41
N MET A 79 23.78 -9.27 5.16
CA MET A 79 22.66 -9.79 4.35
C MET A 79 21.31 -9.65 5.07
N TRP A 80 21.28 -9.85 6.39
CA TRP A 80 20.06 -9.67 7.18
C TRP A 80 19.60 -8.20 7.18
N VAL A 81 20.52 -7.28 7.44
CA VAL A 81 20.28 -5.83 7.38
C VAL A 81 19.85 -5.41 5.99
N LEU A 82 20.44 -5.97 4.93
CA LEU A 82 20.04 -5.68 3.55
C LEU A 82 18.59 -6.09 3.28
N ILE A 83 18.17 -7.29 3.71
CA ILE A 83 16.77 -7.76 3.56
C ILE A 83 15.81 -6.82 4.30
N VAL A 84 16.14 -6.47 5.55
CA VAL A 84 15.35 -5.54 6.37
C VAL A 84 15.31 -4.14 5.75
N ALA A 85 16.42 -3.63 5.23
CA ALA A 85 16.49 -2.32 4.59
C ALA A 85 15.66 -2.27 3.29
N LEU A 86 15.77 -3.30 2.44
CA LEU A 86 14.95 -3.43 1.22
C LEU A 86 13.47 -3.42 1.57
N PHE A 87 13.08 -4.09 2.65
CA PHE A 87 11.72 -4.05 3.13
C PHE A 87 11.29 -2.66 3.61
N VAL A 88 12.07 -2.02 4.48
CA VAL A 88 11.78 -0.68 5.02
C VAL A 88 11.60 0.34 3.89
N ILE A 89 12.47 0.29 2.88
CA ILE A 89 12.38 1.17 1.71
C ILE A 89 11.11 0.86 0.89
N SER A 90 10.82 -0.42 0.64
CA SER A 90 9.65 -0.84 -0.14
C SER A 90 8.34 -0.43 0.54
N PHE A 91 8.22 -0.71 1.84
CA PHE A 91 7.10 -0.27 2.67
C PHE A 91 6.99 1.26 2.71
N GLY A 92 8.09 1.95 2.99
CA GLY A 92 8.13 3.41 3.12
C GLY A 92 7.64 4.09 1.84
N LYS A 93 8.09 3.64 0.66
CA LYS A 93 7.64 4.17 -0.63
C LYS A 93 6.12 4.06 -0.80
N VAL A 94 5.54 2.88 -0.59
CA VAL A 94 4.10 2.67 -0.76
C VAL A 94 3.28 3.41 0.29
N HIS A 95 3.75 3.43 1.54
CA HIS A 95 3.08 4.10 2.65
C HIS A 95 3.08 5.63 2.48
N LEU A 96 4.20 6.20 2.03
CA LEU A 96 4.29 7.61 1.67
C LEU A 96 3.43 7.94 0.44
N PHE A 97 3.44 7.07 -0.57
CA PHE A 97 2.58 7.23 -1.76
C PHE A 97 1.10 7.29 -1.38
N GLN A 98 0.65 6.39 -0.49
CA GLN A 98 -0.72 6.36 0.03
C GLN A 98 -1.07 7.65 0.79
N ARG A 99 -0.11 8.25 1.51
CA ARG A 99 -0.33 9.46 2.31
C ARG A 99 -0.24 10.77 1.53
N PHE A 100 0.62 10.85 0.51
CA PHE A 100 0.98 12.13 -0.11
C PHE A 100 0.58 12.26 -1.59
N LEU A 101 0.59 11.17 -2.35
CA LEU A 101 0.42 11.23 -3.81
C LEU A 101 -1.03 11.02 -4.27
N ILE A 102 -1.91 10.46 -3.42
CA ILE A 102 -3.35 10.32 -3.69
C ILE A 102 -4.16 11.31 -2.83
N ASN A 103 -3.78 12.58 -2.88
CA ASN A 103 -4.49 13.64 -2.17
C ASN A 103 -5.15 14.66 -3.10
N ASP A 104 -4.83 14.61 -4.39
CA ASP A 104 -5.35 15.53 -5.38
C ASP A 104 -6.20 14.78 -6.42
N PRO A 105 -7.54 14.96 -6.39
CA PRO A 105 -8.43 14.38 -7.38
C PRO A 105 -8.21 14.84 -8.81
N ASP A 106 -7.59 15.99 -9.01
CA ASP A 106 -7.39 16.57 -10.33
C ASP A 106 -5.97 16.31 -10.88
N SER A 107 -5.16 15.52 -10.16
CA SER A 107 -3.81 15.16 -10.59
C SER A 107 -3.81 14.31 -11.87
N THR A 108 -3.13 14.82 -12.89
CA THR A 108 -2.90 14.13 -14.18
C THR A 108 -1.88 13.00 -14.09
N LEU A 109 -1.18 12.86 -12.95
CA LEU A 109 -0.23 11.79 -12.70
C LEU A 109 -0.90 10.46 -12.34
N LEU A 110 -2.20 10.48 -12.03
CA LEU A 110 -2.94 9.29 -11.67
C LEU A 110 -3.23 8.42 -12.91
N ASN A 111 -2.78 7.17 -12.85
CA ASN A 111 -3.14 6.16 -13.83
C ASN A 111 -4.48 5.52 -13.44
N VAL A 112 -5.56 5.99 -14.07
CA VAL A 112 -6.93 5.53 -13.82
C VAL A 112 -7.58 5.02 -15.11
N PRO A 113 -8.53 4.06 -15.02
CA PRO A 113 -9.29 3.62 -16.18
C PRO A 113 -10.02 4.81 -16.84
N TYR A 114 -10.03 4.84 -18.18
CA TYR A 114 -10.69 5.91 -18.97
C TYR A 114 -10.20 7.32 -18.59
N LYS A 115 -8.88 7.49 -18.46
CA LYS A 115 -8.21 8.70 -17.94
C LYS A 115 -8.82 10.02 -18.45
N ASP A 116 -8.97 10.17 -19.76
CA ASP A 116 -9.46 11.43 -20.36
C ASP A 116 -10.90 11.77 -19.91
N HIS A 117 -11.79 10.77 -19.89
CA HIS A 117 -13.17 10.92 -19.42
C HIS A 117 -13.22 11.08 -17.89
N PHE A 118 -12.34 10.40 -17.16
CA PHE A 118 -12.26 10.52 -15.71
C PHE A 118 -11.91 11.94 -15.29
N HIS A 119 -11.01 12.63 -16.01
CA HIS A 119 -10.65 14.01 -15.70
C HIS A 119 -11.81 14.99 -15.88
N GLN A 120 -12.79 14.67 -16.73
CA GLN A 120 -14.00 15.47 -16.95
C GLN A 120 -15.05 15.29 -15.83
N LEU A 121 -14.91 14.28 -14.96
CA LEU A 121 -15.85 14.08 -13.87
C LEU A 121 -15.84 15.25 -12.86
N PRO A 122 -16.96 15.53 -12.20
CA PRO A 122 -16.98 16.40 -11.04
C PRO A 122 -16.07 15.86 -9.91
N ARG A 123 -15.42 16.77 -9.19
CA ARG A 123 -14.43 16.43 -8.15
C ARG A 123 -15.00 15.51 -7.07
N GLU A 124 -16.28 15.68 -6.73
CA GLU A 124 -17.01 14.89 -5.74
C GLU A 124 -17.11 13.41 -6.14
N ARG A 125 -17.23 13.14 -7.45
CA ARG A 125 -17.26 11.78 -8.00
C ARG A 125 -15.85 11.16 -7.98
N LYS A 126 -14.82 11.94 -8.31
CA LYS A 126 -13.42 11.50 -8.29
C LYS A 126 -12.98 11.05 -6.88
N VAL A 127 -13.38 11.77 -5.83
CA VAL A 127 -13.05 11.46 -4.42
C VAL A 127 -13.40 10.02 -4.03
N ARG A 128 -14.56 9.50 -4.48
CA ARG A 128 -14.94 8.10 -4.20
C ARG A 128 -14.01 7.09 -4.87
N VAL A 129 -13.58 7.37 -6.09
CA VAL A 129 -12.64 6.51 -6.83
C VAL A 129 -11.28 6.48 -6.16
N LEU A 130 -10.79 7.65 -5.76
CA LEU A 130 -9.50 7.81 -5.08
C LEU A 130 -9.48 7.13 -3.71
N ARG A 131 -10.57 7.22 -2.93
CA ARG A 131 -10.67 6.50 -1.66
C ARG A 131 -10.55 4.99 -1.85
N ARG A 132 -11.16 4.44 -2.91
CA ARG A 132 -11.03 3.03 -3.25
C ARG A 132 -9.60 2.68 -3.69
N MET A 133 -8.98 3.52 -4.52
CA MET A 133 -7.58 3.35 -4.92
C MET A 133 -6.62 3.40 -3.72
N ASN A 134 -6.87 4.30 -2.77
CA ASN A 134 -6.11 4.38 -1.52
C ASN A 134 -6.27 3.12 -0.67
N ARG A 135 -7.50 2.59 -0.55
CA ARG A 135 -7.75 1.30 0.11
C ARG A 135 -6.99 0.17 -0.59
N PHE A 136 -7.04 0.12 -1.91
CA PHE A 136 -6.37 -0.89 -2.72
C PHE A 136 -4.84 -0.87 -2.49
N LEU A 137 -4.21 0.31 -2.53
CA LEU A 137 -2.78 0.42 -2.18
C LEU A 137 -2.48 0.00 -0.75
N GLY A 138 -3.38 0.32 0.18
CA GLY A 138 -3.30 -0.18 1.55
C GLY A 138 -3.26 -1.71 1.60
N LEU A 139 -4.12 -2.39 0.85
CA LEU A 139 -4.14 -3.86 0.75
C LEU A 139 -2.90 -4.44 0.09
N VAL A 140 -2.40 -3.81 -0.99
CA VAL A 140 -1.13 -4.21 -1.62
C VAL A 140 0.02 -4.11 -0.63
N ASN A 141 0.08 -3.01 0.13
CA ASN A 141 1.10 -2.83 1.15
C ASN A 141 0.96 -3.86 2.29
N THR A 142 -0.26 -4.20 2.70
CA THR A 142 -0.52 -5.30 3.65
C THR A 142 0.01 -6.63 3.11
N GLY A 143 -0.30 -6.97 1.86
CA GLY A 143 0.19 -8.19 1.21
C GLY A 143 1.71 -8.23 1.17
N ALA A 144 2.36 -7.13 0.79
CA ALA A 144 3.81 -7.01 0.82
C ALA A 144 4.36 -7.26 2.24
N LEU A 145 3.85 -6.56 3.26
CA LEU A 145 4.25 -6.77 4.67
C LEU A 145 4.18 -8.25 5.08
N LEU A 146 3.09 -8.93 4.72
CA LEU A 146 2.89 -10.35 5.03
C LEU A 146 3.89 -11.25 4.29
N ILE A 147 4.24 -10.94 3.03
CA ILE A 147 5.29 -11.67 2.28
C ILE A 147 6.62 -11.56 3.03
N TYR A 148 7.03 -10.35 3.41
CA TYR A 148 8.30 -10.15 4.10
C TYR A 148 8.34 -10.82 5.48
N LEU A 149 7.25 -10.76 6.24
CA LEU A 149 7.11 -11.51 7.49
C LEU A 149 7.25 -13.02 7.27
N ALA A 150 6.55 -13.56 6.26
CA ALA A 150 6.63 -14.98 5.93
C ALA A 150 8.04 -15.38 5.49
N VAL A 151 8.74 -14.55 4.72
CA VAL A 151 10.13 -14.77 4.33
C VAL A 151 11.06 -14.80 5.54
N LEU A 152 10.93 -13.86 6.49
CA LEU A 152 11.76 -13.88 7.72
C LEU A 152 11.53 -15.16 8.53
N LEU A 153 10.27 -15.56 8.69
CA LEU A 153 9.91 -16.79 9.39
C LEU A 153 10.41 -18.03 8.66
N MET A 154 10.34 -18.05 7.32
CA MET A 154 10.85 -19.15 6.50
C MET A 154 12.38 -19.28 6.62
N ILE A 155 13.11 -18.17 6.63
CA ILE A 155 14.55 -18.15 6.90
C ILE A 155 14.85 -18.69 8.29
N PHE A 156 14.15 -18.18 9.31
CA PHE A 156 14.40 -18.56 10.70
C PHE A 156 14.09 -20.03 10.97
N PHE A 157 12.91 -20.52 10.58
CA PHE A 157 12.54 -21.92 10.78
C PHE A 157 13.35 -22.85 9.88
N GLY A 158 13.64 -22.43 8.64
CA GLY A 158 14.53 -23.16 7.75
C GLY A 158 15.94 -23.31 8.31
N ALA A 159 16.44 -22.31 9.06
CA ALA A 159 17.75 -22.39 9.70
C ALA A 159 17.81 -23.40 10.85
N HIS A 160 16.71 -23.57 11.59
CA HIS A 160 16.66 -24.45 12.76
C HIS A 160 16.29 -25.89 12.40
N ASN A 161 15.20 -26.06 11.66
CA ASN A 161 14.70 -27.36 11.25
C ASN A 161 13.81 -27.21 9.99
N PRO A 162 14.37 -27.46 8.78
CA PRO A 162 13.64 -27.34 7.53
C PRO A 162 12.38 -28.21 7.42
N GLU A 163 12.36 -29.35 8.11
CA GLU A 163 11.26 -30.33 8.06
C GLU A 163 10.22 -30.12 9.17
N SER A 164 10.43 -29.12 10.04
CA SER A 164 9.50 -28.82 11.12
C SER A 164 8.13 -28.35 10.60
N ALA A 165 7.09 -28.62 11.39
CA ALA A 165 5.75 -28.10 11.12
C ALA A 165 5.74 -26.56 10.97
N SER A 166 6.54 -25.83 11.76
CA SER A 166 6.67 -24.38 11.66
C SER A 166 7.23 -23.92 10.31
N SER A 167 8.23 -24.64 9.78
CA SER A 167 8.78 -24.40 8.44
C SER A 167 7.73 -24.62 7.35
N LEU A 168 6.98 -25.73 7.44
CA LEU A 168 5.86 -26.02 6.52
C LEU A 168 4.79 -24.92 6.56
N VAL A 169 4.39 -24.49 7.76
CA VAL A 169 3.41 -23.41 7.94
C VAL A 169 3.91 -22.10 7.34
N ALA A 170 5.15 -21.71 7.59
CA ALA A 170 5.73 -20.49 7.03
C ALA A 170 5.75 -20.52 5.49
N ARG A 171 6.11 -21.67 4.90
CA ARG A 171 6.11 -21.88 3.45
C ARG A 171 4.71 -21.77 2.85
N TYR A 172 3.72 -22.49 3.39
CA TYR A 172 2.35 -22.42 2.88
C TYR A 172 1.70 -21.06 3.11
N ALA A 173 2.03 -20.39 4.22
CA ALA A 173 1.62 -19.02 4.45
C ALA A 173 2.18 -18.08 3.38
N LEU A 174 3.46 -18.22 3.00
CA LEU A 174 4.05 -17.45 1.91
C LEU A 174 3.30 -17.69 0.58
N TYR A 175 3.05 -18.95 0.20
CA TYR A 175 2.32 -19.25 -1.04
C TYR A 175 0.89 -18.71 -1.02
N MET A 176 0.19 -18.80 0.11
CA MET A 176 -1.15 -18.25 0.26
C MET A 176 -1.14 -16.73 0.08
N VAL A 177 -0.20 -16.02 0.72
CA VAL A 177 -0.09 -14.56 0.59
C VAL A 177 0.30 -14.17 -0.85
N LEU A 178 1.19 -14.93 -1.50
CA LEU A 178 1.52 -14.73 -2.92
C LEU A 178 0.31 -14.97 -3.84
N ALA A 179 -0.53 -15.96 -3.56
CA ALA A 179 -1.77 -16.15 -4.32
C ALA A 179 -2.73 -14.96 -4.10
N LEU A 180 -2.89 -14.51 -2.86
CA LEU A 180 -3.76 -13.38 -2.52
C LEU A 180 -3.29 -12.07 -3.15
N ILE A 181 -1.96 -11.81 -3.19
CA ILE A 181 -1.43 -10.59 -3.80
C ILE A 181 -1.60 -10.57 -5.31
N LEU A 182 -1.87 -11.71 -5.96
CA LEU A 182 -2.22 -11.75 -7.38
C LEU A 182 -3.74 -11.59 -7.58
N VAL A 183 -4.55 -12.27 -6.77
CA VAL A 183 -6.01 -12.28 -6.91
C VAL A 183 -6.65 -10.95 -6.50
N VAL A 184 -6.24 -10.38 -5.36
CA VAL A 184 -6.85 -9.17 -4.80
C VAL A 184 -6.70 -7.96 -5.75
N PRO A 185 -5.51 -7.67 -6.34
CA PRO A 185 -5.38 -6.61 -7.32
C PRO A 185 -6.26 -6.78 -8.56
N LEU A 186 -6.36 -8.00 -9.09
CA LEU A 186 -7.20 -8.25 -10.26
C LEU A 186 -8.67 -7.93 -9.95
N PHE A 187 -9.15 -8.37 -8.79
CA PHE A 187 -10.50 -8.06 -8.33
C PHE A 187 -10.71 -6.54 -8.14
N GLU A 188 -9.76 -5.84 -7.50
CA GLU A 188 -9.86 -4.40 -7.29
C GLU A 188 -9.77 -3.59 -8.59
N ILE A 189 -8.94 -4.01 -9.56
CA ILE A 189 -8.87 -3.41 -10.89
C ILE A 189 -10.22 -3.54 -11.60
N VAL A 190 -10.81 -4.74 -11.61
CA VAL A 190 -12.13 -4.97 -12.22
C VAL A 190 -13.20 -4.13 -11.54
N ALA A 191 -13.23 -4.11 -10.21
CA ALA A 191 -14.21 -3.35 -9.45
C ALA A 191 -14.05 -1.83 -9.61
N MET A 192 -12.80 -1.34 -9.67
CA MET A 192 -12.50 0.06 -9.95
C MET A 192 -12.94 0.45 -11.36
N ARG A 193 -12.65 -0.38 -12.37
CA ARG A 193 -13.09 -0.15 -13.75
C ARG A 193 -14.61 -0.10 -13.87
N ARG A 194 -15.33 -1.00 -13.20
CA ARG A 194 -16.80 -0.99 -13.14
C ARG A 194 -17.32 0.29 -12.49
N MET A 195 -16.75 0.68 -11.35
CA MET A 195 -17.14 1.89 -10.63
C MET A 195 -16.93 3.16 -11.46
N VAL A 196 -15.77 3.31 -12.11
CA VAL A 196 -15.52 4.47 -12.99
C VAL A 196 -16.51 4.50 -14.14
N ARG A 197 -16.75 3.36 -14.81
CA ARG A 197 -17.72 3.27 -15.92
C ARG A 197 -19.13 3.67 -15.49
N THR A 198 -19.59 3.21 -14.32
CA THR A 198 -20.89 3.62 -13.77
C THR A 198 -20.95 5.13 -13.54
N LYS A 199 -19.88 5.73 -13.01
CA LYS A 199 -19.84 7.18 -12.76
C LYS A 199 -19.78 8.01 -14.03
N LEU A 200 -19.07 7.55 -15.07
CA LEU A 200 -19.06 8.20 -16.38
C LEU A 200 -20.44 8.18 -17.03
N ARG A 201 -21.17 7.06 -16.91
CA ARG A 201 -22.54 6.93 -17.42
C ARG A 201 -23.54 7.81 -16.68
N GLU A 202 -23.44 7.90 -15.35
CA GLU A 202 -24.27 8.79 -14.52
C GLU A 202 -24.15 10.26 -14.96
N GLU A 203 -22.99 10.68 -15.46
CA GLU A 203 -22.71 12.06 -15.89
C GLU A 203 -22.85 12.25 -17.41
N GLY A 204 -23.32 11.24 -18.16
CA GLY A 204 -23.51 11.32 -19.62
C GLY A 204 -22.21 11.36 -20.43
N LEU A 205 -21.06 11.07 -19.81
CA LEU A 205 -19.73 11.11 -20.44
C LEU A 205 -19.35 9.82 -21.18
N MET A 206 -20.18 8.79 -21.13
CA MET A 206 -19.95 7.51 -21.80
C MET A 206 -21.28 6.89 -22.18
N SER A 207 -21.37 6.37 -23.42
CA SER A 207 -22.59 5.74 -23.92
C SER A 207 -22.88 4.41 -23.20
N ALA A 208 -24.13 3.96 -23.21
CA ALA A 208 -24.50 2.67 -22.59
C ALA A 208 -23.87 1.46 -23.32
N THR A 209 -23.44 1.66 -24.56
CA THR A 209 -22.96 0.64 -25.50
C THR A 209 -21.44 0.44 -25.48
N GLU A 210 -20.67 1.39 -24.93
CA GLU A 210 -19.22 1.30 -24.69
C GLU A 210 -18.88 0.76 -23.31
#